data_AF-A0A969F795-F1
#
_entry.id   AF-A0A969F795-F1
#
_cell.length_a   1.000
_cell.length_b   1.000
_cell.length_c   1.000
_cell.angle_alpha   90.00
_cell.angle_beta   90.00
_cell.angle_gamma   90.00
#
_symmetry.space_group_name_H-M   'P 1'
#
loop_
_entity.id
_entity.type
_entity.pdbx_description
1 polymer ?
#
loop_
_entity_poly.entity_id
_entity_poly.type
_entity_poly.pdbx_seq_one_letter_code
_entity_poly.pdbx_strand_id
1 'polypeptide(L)'
;MGTLLFVGICLALIHRGQVVVAAHLFAIILITTFFLLLVTQFPEETGLIYLMLIPVIVIATLDRVRASVAYVLGIVGAIAFYTAVTPTFTPLDFAFFALVLLSISLTVWLIVVDHRRAIQQTVLLAQESRQKTDLLQHRAYQLQHSAQIGQRAGHTTNLPQLLTETARLIKETFKFYHVSILLVENNNQSLRLRAVAGQEKLLQTEHPYLLPVDDHSIIGWVAAHQTARISDNVTADPHYLAEPLLPETRSEMALPLLARGQLLGVIDVQSRRTWAFQEEDVAFLQIAANQLAVGIDNTRLLAQAEATLRETQALYQFNTLLASSLDVGEITRRASRAIAQDLEACRCIMLTWQREQPAVTVQVGFEQGTGAEAKAGFFWDTAVYRFQDYPEIERLLTSGETAVYQLDSQNSIPEQRILNTYHAATCLAVPLRRGTNSTGLVWLFRDSAQPPFHAEEIQLAQAMANQTAVALANAQLTSDA
;
A
#
# COMPACT_ATOMS: atom_id res chain seq x y z
N MET A 1 66.68 2.61 -46.11
CA MET A 1 65.43 2.38 -46.87
C MET A 1 64.57 1.26 -46.28
N GLY A 2 65.15 0.15 -45.77
CA GLY A 2 64.38 -0.95 -45.17
C GLY A 2 63.61 -0.64 -43.88
N THR A 3 64.13 0.18 -42.97
CA THR A 3 63.51 0.47 -41.65
C THR A 3 62.15 1.16 -41.73
N LEU A 4 61.96 2.08 -42.69
CA LEU A 4 60.68 2.79 -42.89
C LEU A 4 59.55 1.88 -43.39
N LEU A 5 59.87 0.88 -44.22
CA LEU A 5 58.92 -0.11 -44.71
C LEU A 5 58.34 -0.94 -43.55
N PHE A 6 59.19 -1.32 -42.60
CA PHE A 6 58.81 -2.14 -41.46
C PHE A 6 57.98 -1.39 -40.42
N VAL A 7 58.29 -0.11 -40.17
CA VAL A 7 57.44 0.74 -39.33
C VAL A 7 56.04 0.87 -39.94
N GLY A 8 55.95 0.98 -41.26
CA GLY A 8 54.67 0.95 -41.99
C GLY A 8 53.89 -0.35 -41.79
N ILE A 9 54.56 -1.51 -41.81
CA ILE A 9 53.94 -2.82 -41.54
C ILE A 9 53.45 -2.92 -40.08
N CYS A 10 54.24 -2.45 -39.11
CA CYS A 10 53.85 -2.46 -37.71
C CYS A 10 52.62 -1.57 -37.46
N LEU A 11 52.59 -0.37 -38.03
CA LEU A 11 51.45 0.54 -37.93
C LEU A 11 50.19 -0.04 -38.58
N ALA A 12 50.33 -0.71 -39.73
CA ALA A 12 49.22 -1.39 -40.40
C ALA A 12 48.65 -2.55 -39.56
N LEU A 13 49.51 -3.30 -38.87
CA LEU A 13 49.10 -4.37 -37.96
C LEU A 13 48.40 -3.83 -36.71
N ILE A 14 48.87 -2.72 -36.14
CA ILE A 14 48.22 -2.03 -35.00
C ILE A 14 46.83 -1.53 -35.41
N HIS A 15 46.71 -0.91 -36.60
CA HIS A 15 45.43 -0.42 -37.11
C HIS A 15 44.42 -1.55 -37.39
N ARG A 16 44.89 -2.78 -37.62
CA ARG A 16 44.06 -3.99 -37.76
C ARG A 16 43.76 -4.68 -36.42
N GLY A 17 44.08 -4.04 -35.28
CA GLY A 17 43.86 -4.58 -33.94
C GLY A 17 44.85 -5.70 -33.54
N GLN A 18 45.84 -6.01 -34.38
CA GLN A 18 46.84 -7.05 -34.14
C GLN A 18 48.07 -6.49 -33.40
N VAL A 19 47.82 -5.76 -32.32
CA VAL A 19 48.85 -5.02 -31.56
C VAL A 19 49.97 -5.94 -31.06
N VAL A 20 49.62 -7.17 -30.67
CA VAL A 20 50.59 -8.16 -30.18
C VAL A 20 51.56 -8.59 -31.29
N VAL A 21 51.05 -8.83 -32.51
CA VAL A 21 51.88 -9.25 -33.65
C VAL A 21 52.80 -8.11 -34.10
N ALA A 22 52.29 -6.88 -34.10
CA ALA A 22 53.08 -5.69 -34.38
C ALA A 22 54.23 -5.50 -33.38
N ALA A 23 53.96 -5.70 -32.09
CA ALA A 23 54.97 -5.59 -31.04
C ALA A 23 56.07 -6.66 -31.20
N HIS A 24 55.71 -7.90 -31.51
CA HIS A 24 56.67 -8.97 -31.79
C HIS A 24 57.55 -8.66 -33.00
N LEU A 25 56.94 -8.19 -34.09
CA LEU A 25 57.67 -7.84 -35.32
C LEU A 25 58.66 -6.69 -35.07
N PHE A 26 58.21 -5.65 -34.37
CA PHE A 26 59.04 -4.49 -34.03
C PHE A 26 60.23 -4.91 -33.15
N ALA A 27 59.99 -5.75 -32.14
CA ALA A 27 61.03 -6.27 -31.27
C ALA A 27 62.10 -7.03 -32.06
N ILE A 28 61.71 -7.99 -32.91
CA ILE A 28 62.64 -8.77 -33.74
C ILE A 28 63.52 -7.86 -34.60
N ILE A 29 62.93 -6.83 -35.20
CA ILE A 29 63.64 -5.88 -36.07
C ILE A 29 64.61 -5.03 -35.28
N LEU A 30 64.22 -4.55 -34.10
CA LEU A 30 65.09 -3.80 -33.20
C LEU A 30 66.30 -4.65 -32.80
N ILE A 31 66.07 -5.91 -32.42
CA ILE A 31 67.13 -6.86 -32.04
C ILE A 31 68.07 -7.10 -33.21
N THR A 32 67.54 -7.37 -34.40
CA THR A 32 68.34 -7.68 -35.58
C THR A 32 69.16 -6.47 -36.04
N THR A 33 68.54 -5.28 -36.04
CA THR A 33 69.20 -4.04 -36.45
C THR A 33 70.32 -3.69 -35.47
N PHE A 34 70.07 -3.80 -34.18
CA PHE A 34 71.08 -3.50 -33.16
C PHE A 34 72.18 -4.56 -33.13
N PHE A 35 71.85 -5.85 -33.32
CA PHE A 35 72.85 -6.92 -33.49
C PHE A 35 73.80 -6.60 -34.65
N LEU A 36 73.26 -6.21 -35.81
CA LEU A 36 74.06 -5.83 -36.97
C LEU A 36 74.94 -4.62 -36.68
N LEU A 37 74.38 -3.59 -36.02
CA LEU A 37 75.07 -2.35 -35.71
C LEU A 37 76.20 -2.58 -34.70
N LEU A 38 75.99 -3.48 -33.74
CA LEU A 38 76.98 -3.87 -32.74
C LEU A 38 78.14 -4.65 -33.34
N VAL A 39 77.85 -5.67 -34.17
CA VAL A 39 78.85 -6.47 -34.88
C VAL A 39 79.69 -5.61 -35.83
N THR A 40 79.10 -4.55 -36.40
CA THR A 40 79.79 -3.70 -37.39
C THR A 40 80.52 -2.51 -36.80
N GLN A 41 80.11 -1.97 -35.63
CA GLN A 41 80.67 -0.72 -35.10
C GLN A 41 81.42 -0.82 -33.77
N PHE A 42 81.23 -1.87 -32.96
CA PHE A 42 81.86 -1.97 -31.64
C PHE A 42 82.52 -3.35 -31.44
N PRO A 43 83.78 -3.53 -31.89
CA PRO A 43 84.48 -4.82 -31.82
C PRO A 43 85.13 -5.13 -30.47
N GLU A 44 85.15 -4.20 -29.51
CA GLU A 44 85.75 -4.40 -28.18
C GLU A 44 84.73 -4.86 -27.12
N GLU A 45 85.21 -5.46 -26.03
CA GLU A 45 84.49 -6.27 -25.02
C GLU A 45 83.19 -5.67 -24.42
N THR A 46 82.94 -4.37 -24.61
CA THR A 46 81.72 -3.68 -24.15
C THR A 46 80.47 -3.98 -24.99
N GLY A 47 80.60 -4.44 -26.23
CA GLY A 47 79.46 -4.75 -27.10
C GLY A 47 78.55 -5.88 -26.56
N LEU A 48 79.13 -6.84 -25.85
CA LEU A 48 78.43 -8.02 -25.32
C LEU A 48 77.37 -7.67 -24.27
N ILE A 49 77.62 -6.66 -23.43
CA ILE A 49 76.67 -6.22 -22.39
C ILE A 49 75.40 -5.64 -23.04
N TYR A 50 75.54 -4.93 -24.15
CA TYR A 50 74.41 -4.36 -24.89
C TYR A 50 73.62 -5.43 -25.67
N LEU A 51 74.29 -6.46 -26.18
CA LEU A 51 73.61 -7.63 -26.80
C LEU A 51 72.74 -8.39 -25.79
N MET A 52 73.10 -8.37 -24.50
CA MET A 52 72.38 -9.03 -23.40
C MET A 52 71.15 -8.24 -22.93
N LEU A 53 71.16 -6.92 -23.06
CA LEU A 53 70.08 -6.06 -22.55
C LEU A 53 68.83 -6.06 -23.45
N ILE A 54 69.04 -6.26 -24.74
CA ILE A 54 68.00 -6.14 -25.78
C ILE A 54 66.96 -7.26 -25.71
N PRO A 55 67.34 -8.53 -25.55
CA PRO A 55 66.36 -9.59 -25.36
C PRO A 55 65.64 -9.53 -24.02
N VAL A 56 66.28 -8.98 -22.97
CA VAL A 56 65.64 -8.75 -21.67
C VAL A 56 64.49 -7.74 -21.78
N ILE A 57 64.71 -6.62 -22.50
CA ILE A 57 63.67 -5.61 -22.76
C ILE A 57 62.55 -6.18 -23.65
N VAL A 58 62.89 -7.05 -24.60
CA VAL A 58 61.91 -7.71 -25.49
C VAL A 58 61.10 -8.78 -24.75
N ILE A 59 61.72 -9.57 -23.88
CA ILE A 59 61.00 -10.54 -23.03
C ILE A 59 60.08 -9.80 -22.03
N ALA A 60 60.51 -8.65 -21.50
CA ALA A 60 59.68 -7.81 -20.62
C ALA A 60 58.48 -7.15 -21.30
N THR A 61 58.47 -7.07 -22.63
CA THR A 61 57.38 -6.45 -23.40
C THR A 61 56.45 -7.47 -24.04
N LEU A 62 56.71 -8.78 -23.93
CA LEU A 62 55.98 -9.82 -24.64
C LEU A 62 55.19 -10.74 -23.70
N ASP A 63 53.92 -10.90 -24.06
CA ASP A 63 52.85 -11.26 -23.13
C ASP A 63 52.58 -12.79 -23.06
N ARG A 64 53.39 -13.62 -23.75
CA ARG A 64 53.18 -15.08 -23.86
C ARG A 64 54.43 -15.89 -23.55
N VAL A 65 54.29 -16.85 -22.64
CA VAL A 65 55.31 -17.81 -22.15
C VAL A 65 56.05 -18.56 -23.27
N ARG A 66 55.35 -18.88 -24.38
CA ARG A 66 55.97 -19.59 -25.50
C ARG A 66 56.94 -18.70 -26.29
N ALA A 67 56.72 -17.39 -26.30
CA ALA A 67 57.58 -16.46 -27.01
C ALA A 67 58.89 -16.19 -26.24
N SER A 68 58.84 -16.14 -24.90
CA SER A 68 60.05 -15.93 -24.08
C SER A 68 61.01 -17.12 -24.17
N VAL A 69 60.50 -18.36 -24.16
CA VAL A 69 61.32 -19.58 -24.31
C VAL A 69 61.98 -19.65 -25.69
N ALA A 70 61.22 -19.39 -26.76
CA ALA A 70 61.75 -19.37 -28.13
C ALA A 70 62.83 -18.29 -28.30
N TYR A 71 62.69 -17.15 -27.62
CA TYR A 71 63.67 -16.07 -27.67
C TYR A 71 64.95 -16.43 -26.94
N VAL A 72 64.85 -17.02 -25.74
CA VAL A 72 66.02 -17.51 -25.00
C VAL A 72 66.80 -18.52 -25.85
N LEU A 73 66.12 -19.48 -26.47
CA LEU A 73 66.75 -20.43 -27.40
C LEU A 73 67.42 -19.75 -28.60
N GLY A 74 66.79 -18.71 -29.16
CA GLY A 74 67.36 -17.91 -30.24
C GLY A 74 68.63 -17.16 -29.85
N ILE A 75 68.67 -16.56 -28.65
CA ILE A 75 69.86 -15.87 -28.13
C ILE A 75 70.97 -16.86 -27.84
N VAL A 76 70.65 -17.97 -27.16
CA VAL A 76 71.59 -19.07 -26.86
C VAL A 76 72.20 -19.59 -28.17
N GLY A 77 71.39 -19.77 -29.21
CA GLY A 77 71.85 -20.15 -30.55
C GLY A 77 72.74 -19.08 -31.20
N ALA A 78 72.39 -17.79 -31.09
CA ALA A 78 73.17 -16.68 -31.64
C ALA A 78 74.52 -16.50 -30.94
N ILE A 79 74.57 -16.65 -29.61
CA ILE A 79 75.82 -16.59 -28.83
C ILE A 79 76.67 -17.84 -29.13
N ALA A 80 76.08 -19.04 -29.21
CA ALA A 80 76.80 -20.25 -29.59
C ALA A 80 77.42 -20.14 -31.00
N PHE A 81 76.69 -19.54 -31.94
CA PHE A 81 77.21 -19.24 -33.28
C PHE A 81 78.35 -18.21 -33.24
N TYR A 82 78.20 -17.12 -32.48
CA TYR A 82 79.22 -16.08 -32.38
C TYR A 82 80.52 -16.57 -31.72
N THR A 83 80.42 -17.41 -30.68
CA THR A 83 81.57 -18.04 -30.02
C THR A 83 82.27 -19.08 -30.90
N ALA A 84 81.53 -19.76 -31.80
CA ALA A 84 82.15 -20.63 -32.81
C ALA A 84 82.98 -19.84 -33.84
N VAL A 85 82.69 -18.53 -34.01
CA VAL A 85 83.34 -17.66 -35.00
C VAL A 85 84.44 -16.79 -34.38
N THR A 86 84.42 -16.55 -33.05
CA THR A 86 85.42 -15.73 -32.35
C THR A 86 86.16 -16.54 -31.25
N PRO A 87 87.50 -16.73 -31.34
CA PRO A 87 88.24 -17.70 -30.51
C PRO A 87 88.54 -17.26 -29.07
N THR A 88 88.00 -16.14 -28.59
CA THR A 88 88.31 -15.57 -27.26
C THR A 88 87.31 -15.94 -26.16
N PHE A 89 86.22 -16.65 -26.47
CA PHE A 89 85.15 -16.96 -25.51
C PHE A 89 85.16 -18.42 -25.06
N THR A 90 85.08 -18.68 -23.75
CA THR A 90 85.07 -20.05 -23.22
C THR A 90 83.63 -20.60 -23.03
N PRO A 91 83.44 -21.93 -23.04
CA PRO A 91 82.13 -22.53 -22.76
C PRO A 91 81.55 -22.20 -21.37
N LEU A 92 82.41 -21.87 -20.39
CA LEU A 92 81.99 -21.50 -19.04
C LEU A 92 81.31 -20.12 -19.03
N ASP A 93 81.85 -19.17 -19.79
CA ASP A 93 81.28 -17.84 -19.96
C ASP A 93 79.87 -17.94 -20.58
N PHE A 94 79.71 -18.80 -21.58
CA PHE A 94 78.41 -19.09 -22.20
C PHE A 94 77.37 -19.61 -21.18
N ALA A 95 77.75 -20.58 -20.34
CA ALA A 95 76.85 -21.14 -19.33
C ALA A 95 76.43 -20.07 -18.30
N PHE A 96 77.36 -19.20 -17.89
CA PHE A 96 77.06 -18.09 -16.99
C PHE A 96 76.05 -17.11 -17.61
N PHE A 97 76.25 -16.72 -18.86
CA PHE A 97 75.33 -15.81 -19.55
C PHE A 97 73.95 -16.42 -19.79
N ALA A 98 73.88 -17.69 -20.19
CA ALA A 98 72.60 -18.38 -20.35
C ALA A 98 71.82 -18.40 -19.03
N LEU A 99 72.50 -18.60 -17.91
CA LEU A 99 71.88 -18.62 -16.58
C LEU A 99 71.35 -17.24 -16.16
N VAL A 100 72.09 -16.16 -16.44
CA VAL A 100 71.65 -14.78 -16.18
C VAL A 100 70.43 -14.41 -17.04
N LEU A 101 70.44 -14.77 -18.32
CA LEU A 101 69.30 -14.51 -19.22
C LEU A 101 68.05 -15.31 -18.80
N LEU A 102 68.24 -16.57 -18.40
CA LEU A 102 67.16 -17.40 -17.87
C LEU A 102 66.58 -16.84 -16.57
N SER A 103 67.42 -16.35 -15.65
CA SER A 103 66.95 -15.79 -14.37
C SER A 103 66.18 -14.49 -14.54
N ILE A 104 66.63 -13.60 -15.44
CA ILE A 104 65.91 -12.36 -15.76
C ILE A 104 64.58 -12.67 -16.45
N SER A 105 64.58 -13.59 -17.43
CA SER A 105 63.37 -14.03 -18.13
C SER A 105 62.33 -14.64 -17.17
N LEU A 106 62.78 -15.47 -16.22
CA LEU A 106 61.93 -16.06 -15.19
C LEU A 106 61.35 -15.00 -14.25
N THR A 107 62.16 -14.03 -13.80
CA THR A 107 61.73 -12.96 -12.89
C THR A 107 60.68 -12.06 -13.54
N VAL A 108 60.94 -11.65 -14.79
CA VAL A 108 60.00 -10.87 -15.60
C VAL A 108 58.69 -11.64 -15.82
N TRP A 109 58.78 -12.93 -16.14
CA TRP A 109 57.60 -13.77 -16.31
C TRP A 109 56.75 -13.86 -15.03
N LEU A 110 57.38 -14.06 -13.87
CA LEU A 110 56.70 -14.09 -12.57
C LEU A 110 55.97 -12.76 -12.29
N ILE A 111 56.60 -11.62 -12.54
CA ILE A 111 56.00 -10.29 -12.36
C ILE A 111 54.79 -10.09 -13.29
N VAL A 112 54.91 -10.46 -14.57
CA VAL A 112 53.81 -10.32 -15.54
C VAL A 112 52.63 -11.22 -15.19
N VAL A 113 52.89 -12.46 -14.76
CA VAL A 113 51.83 -13.40 -14.33
C VAL A 113 51.13 -12.89 -13.08
N ASP A 114 51.87 -12.39 -12.10
CA ASP A 114 51.30 -11.86 -10.86
C ASP A 114 50.47 -10.59 -11.11
N HIS A 115 50.97 -9.67 -11.93
CA HIS A 115 50.26 -8.44 -12.30
C HIS A 115 48.96 -8.74 -13.07
N ARG A 116 48.98 -9.72 -13.99
CA ARG A 116 47.76 -10.17 -14.69
C ARG A 116 46.73 -10.75 -13.72
N ARG A 117 47.16 -11.55 -12.73
CA ARG A 117 46.27 -12.10 -11.70
C ARG A 117 45.65 -10.99 -10.85
N ALA A 118 46.44 -10.00 -10.44
CA ALA A 118 45.96 -8.86 -9.67
C ALA A 118 44.93 -8.01 -10.44
N ILE A 119 45.16 -7.76 -11.74
CA ILE A 119 44.20 -7.07 -12.62
C ILE A 119 42.90 -7.87 -12.76
N GLN A 120 42.99 -9.19 -12.95
CA GLN A 120 41.80 -10.05 -13.05
C GLN A 120 40.97 -10.02 -11.76
N GLN A 121 41.62 -10.07 -10.59
CA GLN A 121 40.93 -9.98 -9.30
C GLN A 121 40.24 -8.63 -9.09
N THR A 122 40.89 -7.52 -9.43
CA THR A 122 40.29 -6.19 -9.30
C THR A 122 39.10 -5.99 -10.24
N VAL A 123 39.17 -6.52 -11.47
CA VAL A 123 38.04 -6.47 -12.41
C VAL A 123 36.86 -7.31 -11.90
N LEU A 124 37.10 -8.51 -11.38
CA LEU A 124 36.06 -9.38 -10.82
C LEU A 124 35.38 -8.72 -9.60
N LEU A 125 36.16 -8.17 -8.67
CA LEU A 125 35.63 -7.46 -7.50
C LEU A 125 34.83 -6.21 -7.91
N ALA A 126 35.29 -5.46 -8.91
CA ALA A 126 34.56 -4.30 -9.43
C ALA A 126 33.25 -4.70 -10.10
N GLN A 127 33.20 -5.84 -10.81
CA GLN A 127 31.97 -6.39 -11.38
C GLN A 127 30.99 -6.82 -10.28
N GLU A 128 31.46 -7.53 -9.25
CA GLU A 128 30.61 -7.98 -8.14
C GLU A 128 30.06 -6.77 -7.34
N SER A 129 30.88 -5.75 -7.11
CA SER A 129 30.45 -4.51 -6.45
C SER A 129 29.41 -3.76 -7.27
N ARG A 130 29.57 -3.69 -8.60
CA ARG A 130 28.57 -3.07 -9.50
C ARG A 130 27.25 -3.83 -9.46
N GLN A 131 27.28 -5.16 -9.57
CA GLN A 131 26.08 -6.00 -9.45
C GLN A 131 25.36 -5.81 -8.10
N LYS A 132 26.11 -5.80 -6.99
CA LYS A 132 25.53 -5.54 -5.65
C LYS A 132 24.94 -4.14 -5.55
N THR A 133 25.60 -3.12 -6.13
CA THR A 133 25.12 -1.74 -6.09
C THR A 133 23.85 -1.56 -6.93
N ASP A 134 23.82 -2.15 -8.13
CA ASP A 134 22.64 -2.10 -9.01
C ASP A 134 21.44 -2.80 -8.37
N LEU A 135 21.65 -3.97 -7.74
CA LEU A 135 20.61 -4.67 -6.99
C LEU A 135 20.11 -3.87 -5.78
N LEU A 136 21.01 -3.24 -5.03
CA LEU A 136 20.65 -2.39 -3.89
C LEU A 136 19.89 -1.14 -4.35
N GLN A 137 20.29 -0.52 -5.46
CA GLN A 137 19.58 0.60 -6.06
C GLN A 137 18.19 0.18 -6.55
N HIS A 138 18.07 -1.00 -7.17
CA HIS A 138 16.78 -1.53 -7.59
C HIS A 138 15.85 -1.82 -6.40
N ARG A 139 16.36 -2.45 -5.33
CA ARG A 139 15.59 -2.64 -4.08
C ARG A 139 15.23 -1.32 -3.41
N ALA A 140 16.14 -0.35 -3.38
CA ALA A 140 15.87 0.98 -2.83
C ALA A 140 14.80 1.72 -3.65
N TYR A 141 14.85 1.62 -4.97
CA TYR A 141 13.86 2.17 -5.90
C TYR A 141 12.48 1.54 -5.67
N GLN A 142 12.41 0.21 -5.54
CA GLN A 142 11.19 -0.53 -5.22
C GLN A 142 10.61 -0.12 -3.85
N LEU A 143 11.45 -0.02 -2.81
CA LEU A 143 11.03 0.40 -1.48
C LEU A 143 10.55 1.86 -1.45
N GLN A 144 11.21 2.76 -2.18
CA GLN A 144 10.84 4.17 -2.25
C GLN A 144 9.49 4.37 -2.96
N HIS A 145 9.23 3.63 -4.05
CA HIS A 145 7.96 3.70 -4.77
C HIS A 145 6.81 3.08 -3.96
N SER A 146 7.06 1.96 -3.27
CA SER A 146 6.11 1.40 -2.30
C SER A 146 5.78 2.40 -1.19
N ALA A 147 6.81 3.05 -0.62
CA ALA A 147 6.64 4.04 0.43
C ALA A 147 5.85 5.26 -0.06
N GLN A 148 6.03 5.70 -1.31
CA GLN A 148 5.24 6.80 -1.88
C GLN A 148 3.75 6.47 -2.05
N ILE A 149 3.43 5.23 -2.47
CA ILE A 149 2.04 4.76 -2.57
C ILE A 149 1.41 4.67 -1.17
N GLY A 150 2.14 4.12 -0.20
CA GLY A 150 1.70 4.04 1.21
C GLY A 150 1.58 5.40 1.90
N GLN A 151 2.49 6.34 1.64
CA GLN A 151 2.43 7.69 2.22
C GLN A 151 1.28 8.51 1.62
N ARG A 152 1.01 8.41 0.32
CA ARG A 152 -0.17 9.04 -0.29
C ARG A 152 -1.47 8.41 0.23
N ALA A 153 -1.44 7.12 0.55
CA ALA A 153 -2.57 6.45 1.19
C ALA A 153 -2.89 6.98 2.60
N GLY A 154 -1.86 7.36 3.37
CA GLY A 154 -2.01 7.84 4.74
C GLY A 154 -2.56 9.25 4.92
N HIS A 155 -2.67 10.06 3.86
CA HIS A 155 -3.08 11.47 3.93
C HIS A 155 -4.52 11.71 3.45
N THR A 156 -5.21 10.68 2.94
CA THR A 156 -6.55 10.81 2.37
C THR A 156 -7.58 10.24 3.35
N THR A 157 -8.42 11.12 3.91
CA THR A 157 -9.54 10.70 4.77
C THR A 157 -10.70 10.10 3.97
N ASN A 158 -10.65 10.17 2.65
CA ASN A 158 -11.68 9.68 1.74
C ASN A 158 -11.30 8.31 1.15
N LEU A 159 -11.90 7.25 1.71
CA LEU A 159 -11.69 5.87 1.28
C LEU A 159 -11.96 5.65 -0.22
N PRO A 160 -13.10 6.09 -0.81
CA PRO A 160 -13.32 6.01 -2.26
C PRO A 160 -12.18 6.59 -3.10
N GLN A 161 -11.69 7.78 -2.74
CA GLN A 161 -10.61 8.45 -3.48
C GLN A 161 -9.30 7.64 -3.39
N LEU A 162 -8.96 7.15 -2.21
CA LEU A 162 -7.78 6.30 -1.99
C LEU A 162 -7.78 5.08 -2.91
N LEU A 163 -8.90 4.36 -2.98
CA LEU A 163 -9.03 3.15 -3.79
C LEU A 163 -8.88 3.47 -5.27
N THR A 164 -9.59 4.49 -5.77
CA THR A 164 -9.55 4.91 -7.18
C THR A 164 -8.16 5.36 -7.61
N GLU A 165 -7.48 6.18 -6.80
CA GLU A 165 -6.12 6.61 -7.10
C GLU A 165 -5.13 5.44 -7.13
N THR A 166 -5.27 4.49 -6.21
CA THR A 166 -4.39 3.32 -6.14
C THR A 166 -4.59 2.40 -7.34
N ALA A 167 -5.84 2.08 -7.70
CA ALA A 167 -6.14 1.26 -8.87
C ALA A 167 -5.58 1.89 -10.16
N ARG A 168 -5.76 3.21 -10.31
CA ARG A 168 -5.24 3.97 -11.46
C ARG A 168 -3.71 3.95 -11.51
N LEU A 169 -3.03 4.19 -10.38
CA LEU A 169 -1.57 4.17 -10.31
C LEU A 169 -1.00 2.78 -10.66
N ILE A 170 -1.59 1.70 -10.14
CA ILE A 170 -1.19 0.33 -10.47
C ILE A 170 -1.34 0.10 -11.97
N LYS A 171 -2.50 0.45 -12.54
CA LYS A 171 -2.75 0.29 -13.97
C LYS A 171 -1.74 1.07 -14.82
N GLU A 172 -1.51 2.34 -14.52
CA GLU A 172 -0.63 3.22 -15.29
C GLU A 172 0.84 2.78 -15.23
N THR A 173 1.29 2.37 -14.04
CA THR A 173 2.69 1.96 -13.80
C THR A 173 3.04 0.68 -14.56
N PHE A 174 2.16 -0.33 -14.48
CA PHE A 174 2.41 -1.65 -15.06
C PHE A 174 1.75 -1.88 -16.42
N LYS A 175 0.98 -0.91 -16.90
CA LYS A 175 0.23 -0.96 -18.17
C LYS A 175 -0.71 -2.16 -18.26
N PHE A 176 -1.32 -2.53 -17.14
CA PHE A 176 -2.29 -3.62 -17.10
C PHE A 176 -3.56 -3.28 -17.87
N TYR A 177 -4.27 -4.33 -18.30
CA TYR A 177 -5.54 -4.16 -19.01
C TYR A 177 -6.60 -3.58 -18.07
N HIS A 178 -6.72 -4.18 -16.89
CA HIS A 178 -7.71 -3.85 -15.89
C HIS A 178 -7.13 -4.01 -14.49
N VAL A 179 -7.54 -3.12 -13.59
CA VAL A 179 -7.30 -3.24 -12.15
C VAL A 179 -8.61 -2.97 -11.44
N SER A 180 -8.99 -3.83 -10.50
CA SER A 180 -10.15 -3.64 -9.65
C SER A 180 -9.79 -3.82 -8.18
N ILE A 181 -10.51 -3.13 -7.30
CA ILE A 181 -10.40 -3.32 -5.85
C ILE A 181 -11.79 -3.60 -5.31
N LEU A 182 -11.92 -4.75 -4.67
CA LEU A 182 -13.13 -5.19 -4.01
C LEU A 182 -12.92 -5.18 -2.50
N LEU A 183 -13.90 -4.67 -1.76
CA LEU A 183 -13.87 -4.68 -0.30
C LEU A 183 -14.86 -5.69 0.25
N VAL A 184 -14.51 -6.27 1.39
CA VAL A 184 -15.37 -7.20 2.10
C VAL A 184 -16.60 -6.50 2.69
N GLU A 185 -17.77 -7.11 2.53
CA GLU A 185 -19.05 -6.75 3.14
C GLU A 185 -19.72 -8.00 3.75
N ASN A 186 -20.76 -7.77 4.56
CA ASN A 186 -21.60 -8.83 5.15
C ASN A 186 -20.81 -9.91 5.91
N ASN A 187 -20.01 -9.52 6.91
CA ASN A 187 -19.23 -10.45 7.75
C ASN A 187 -18.38 -11.45 6.94
N ASN A 188 -17.63 -10.98 5.95
CA ASN A 188 -16.75 -11.80 5.10
C ASN A 188 -17.46 -12.80 4.18
N GLN A 189 -18.73 -12.57 3.86
CA GLN A 189 -19.49 -13.42 2.94
C GLN A 189 -19.43 -12.95 1.48
N SER A 190 -19.23 -11.64 1.26
CA SER A 190 -19.25 -11.05 -0.08
C SER A 190 -18.20 -9.97 -0.25
N LEU A 191 -17.75 -9.82 -1.50
CA LEU A 191 -16.83 -8.78 -1.96
C LEU A 191 -17.60 -7.81 -2.86
N ARG A 192 -17.60 -6.53 -2.51
CA ARG A 192 -18.19 -5.48 -3.32
C ARG A 192 -17.12 -4.73 -4.09
N LEU A 193 -17.33 -4.51 -5.38
CA LEU A 193 -16.47 -3.66 -6.18
C LEU A 193 -16.54 -2.20 -5.72
N ARG A 194 -15.38 -1.59 -5.43
CA ARG A 194 -15.29 -0.23 -4.89
C ARG A 194 -14.45 0.71 -5.73
N ALA A 195 -13.50 0.19 -6.49
CA ALA A 195 -12.71 0.97 -7.43
C ALA A 195 -12.32 0.13 -8.64
N VAL A 196 -12.21 0.81 -9.78
CA VAL A 196 -11.79 0.24 -11.06
C VAL A 196 -10.83 1.21 -11.71
N ALA A 197 -9.84 0.68 -12.42
CA ALA A 197 -9.10 1.41 -13.44
C ALA A 197 -9.19 0.64 -14.75
N GLY A 198 -9.85 1.23 -15.75
CA GLY A 198 -10.04 0.63 -17.07
C GLY A 198 -11.49 0.57 -17.49
N GLN A 199 -12.19 -0.47 -17.08
CA GLN A 199 -13.58 -0.67 -17.51
C GLN A 199 -14.57 -0.09 -16.49
N GLU A 200 -14.66 1.23 -16.48
CA GLU A 200 -15.50 2.02 -15.55
C GLU A 200 -16.98 1.61 -15.55
N LYS A 201 -17.47 1.02 -16.64
CA LYS A 201 -18.86 0.53 -16.75
C LYS A 201 -19.24 -0.47 -15.66
N LEU A 202 -18.27 -1.20 -15.09
CA LEU A 202 -18.50 -2.12 -13.98
C LEU A 202 -19.03 -1.43 -12.72
N LEU A 203 -18.69 -0.14 -12.50
CA LEU A 203 -19.19 0.66 -11.38
C LEU A 203 -20.53 1.35 -11.69
N GLN A 204 -20.95 1.39 -12.96
CA GLN A 204 -22.14 2.11 -13.44
C GLN A 204 -23.34 1.19 -13.70
N THR A 205 -23.29 -0.04 -13.19
CA THR A 205 -24.35 -1.03 -13.29
C THR A 205 -25.53 -0.67 -12.37
N GLU A 206 -26.76 -1.00 -12.78
CA GLU A 206 -27.97 -0.77 -11.95
C GLU A 206 -27.96 -1.55 -10.63
N HIS A 207 -27.19 -2.65 -10.59
CA HIS A 207 -27.00 -3.48 -9.41
C HIS A 207 -25.54 -3.44 -8.95
N PRO A 208 -25.27 -3.40 -7.64
CA PRO A 208 -23.91 -3.45 -7.12
C PRO A 208 -23.18 -4.71 -7.60
N TYR A 209 -21.99 -4.54 -8.16
CA TYR A 209 -21.12 -5.67 -8.49
C TYR A 209 -20.64 -6.34 -7.20
N LEU A 210 -21.16 -7.56 -6.96
CA LEU A 210 -20.93 -8.34 -5.75
C LEU A 210 -20.47 -9.75 -6.14
N LEU A 211 -19.39 -10.21 -5.52
CA LEU A 211 -18.88 -11.57 -5.66
C LEU A 211 -18.96 -12.31 -4.32
N PRO A 212 -19.40 -13.57 -4.29
CA PRO A 212 -19.32 -14.40 -3.09
C PRO A 212 -17.86 -14.70 -2.71
N VAL A 213 -17.60 -14.85 -1.41
CA VAL A 213 -16.33 -15.39 -0.91
C VAL A 213 -16.39 -16.91 -0.98
N ASP A 214 -16.08 -17.46 -2.14
CA ASP A 214 -16.09 -18.89 -2.45
C ASP A 214 -15.08 -19.27 -3.54
N ASP A 215 -15.09 -20.53 -3.96
CA ASP A 215 -14.14 -21.06 -4.95
C ASP A 215 -14.61 -20.87 -6.40
N HIS A 216 -15.69 -20.14 -6.68
CA HIS A 216 -16.23 -19.99 -8.04
C HIS A 216 -15.56 -18.85 -8.83
N SER A 217 -14.74 -18.03 -8.19
CA SER A 217 -13.95 -16.97 -8.83
C SER A 217 -12.53 -16.91 -8.26
N ILE A 218 -11.54 -16.46 -9.04
CA ILE A 218 -10.16 -16.26 -8.58
C ILE A 218 -10.15 -15.28 -7.40
N ILE A 219 -10.93 -14.21 -7.52
CA ILE A 219 -11.10 -13.18 -6.48
C ILE A 219 -11.71 -13.78 -5.20
N GLY A 220 -12.81 -14.55 -5.33
CA GLY A 220 -13.46 -15.23 -4.20
C GLY A 220 -12.53 -16.23 -3.52
N TRP A 221 -11.78 -17.00 -4.30
CA TRP A 221 -10.82 -17.98 -3.80
C TRP A 221 -9.72 -17.31 -2.98
N VAL A 222 -9.18 -16.18 -3.46
CA VAL A 222 -8.17 -15.39 -2.74
C VAL A 222 -8.74 -14.81 -1.45
N ALA A 223 -10.00 -14.38 -1.44
CA ALA A 223 -10.64 -13.93 -0.21
C ALA A 223 -10.84 -15.08 0.80
N ALA A 224 -11.27 -16.26 0.34
CA ALA A 224 -11.47 -17.42 1.20
C ALA A 224 -10.14 -17.93 1.81
N HIS A 225 -9.08 -17.98 1.02
CA HIS A 225 -7.79 -18.57 1.41
C HIS A 225 -6.79 -17.55 1.96
N GLN A 226 -7.02 -16.25 1.74
CA GLN A 226 -6.15 -15.15 2.16
C GLN A 226 -4.71 -15.27 1.62
N THR A 227 -4.56 -15.87 0.44
CA THR A 227 -3.28 -16.06 -0.24
C THR A 227 -3.39 -15.57 -1.68
N ALA A 228 -2.33 -14.95 -2.19
CA ALA A 228 -2.26 -14.52 -3.58
C ALA A 228 -2.48 -15.69 -4.55
N ARG A 229 -3.17 -15.45 -5.66
CA ARG A 229 -3.36 -16.41 -6.75
C ARG A 229 -3.02 -15.74 -8.07
N ILE A 230 -2.25 -16.45 -8.89
CA ILE A 230 -1.90 -16.03 -10.25
C ILE A 230 -2.40 -17.09 -11.21
N SER A 231 -3.10 -16.65 -12.24
CA SER A 231 -3.55 -17.46 -13.34
C SER A 231 -2.84 -17.02 -14.63
N ASP A 232 -1.81 -17.77 -15.02
CA ASP A 232 -1.05 -17.50 -16.25
C ASP A 232 -1.89 -17.67 -17.53
N ASN A 233 -2.93 -18.49 -17.44
CA ASN A 233 -3.93 -18.64 -18.48
C ASN A 233 -5.32 -18.89 -17.89
N VAL A 234 -6.16 -17.86 -17.92
CA VAL A 234 -7.51 -17.90 -17.31
C VAL A 234 -8.41 -18.98 -17.92
N THR A 235 -8.24 -19.34 -19.19
CA THR A 235 -9.09 -20.37 -19.82
C THR A 235 -8.81 -21.78 -19.30
N ALA A 236 -7.69 -21.97 -18.61
CA ALA A 236 -7.29 -23.24 -18.01
C ALA A 236 -7.49 -23.27 -16.48
N ASP A 237 -7.88 -22.15 -15.87
CA ASP A 237 -8.02 -22.04 -14.42
C ASP A 237 -9.46 -22.39 -13.99
N PRO A 238 -9.66 -23.40 -13.13
CA PRO A 238 -10.99 -23.83 -12.69
C PRO A 238 -11.72 -22.77 -11.86
N HIS A 239 -11.01 -21.78 -11.31
CA HIS A 239 -11.59 -20.68 -10.55
C HIS A 239 -11.85 -19.44 -11.40
N TYR A 240 -11.62 -19.49 -12.73
CA TYR A 240 -11.86 -18.31 -13.56
C TYR A 240 -13.36 -18.06 -13.77
N LEU A 241 -13.81 -16.87 -13.37
CA LEU A 241 -15.15 -16.37 -13.65
C LEU A 241 -15.08 -15.32 -14.76
N ALA A 242 -15.57 -15.67 -15.96
CA ALA A 242 -15.52 -14.77 -17.10
C ALA A 242 -16.43 -13.55 -16.90
N GLU A 243 -15.85 -12.35 -16.98
CA GLU A 243 -16.58 -11.08 -16.94
C GLU A 243 -16.88 -10.60 -18.38
N PRO A 244 -18.18 -10.51 -18.80
CA PRO A 244 -18.55 -10.07 -20.14
C PRO A 244 -17.99 -8.70 -20.54
N LEU A 245 -17.77 -7.80 -19.57
CA LEU A 245 -17.19 -6.48 -19.81
C LEU A 245 -15.65 -6.51 -19.97
N LEU A 246 -15.00 -7.64 -19.72
CA LEU A 246 -13.55 -7.86 -19.83
C LEU A 246 -13.22 -9.07 -20.73
N PRO A 247 -13.69 -9.11 -21.99
CA PRO A 247 -13.58 -10.31 -22.85
C PRO A 247 -12.15 -10.63 -23.30
N GLU A 248 -11.22 -9.68 -23.16
CA GLU A 248 -9.83 -9.81 -23.60
C GLU A 248 -8.91 -10.34 -22.50
N THR A 249 -9.44 -10.70 -21.32
CA THR A 249 -8.63 -11.27 -20.24
C THR A 249 -8.06 -12.63 -20.63
N ARG A 250 -6.75 -12.76 -20.45
CA ARG A 250 -5.94 -13.95 -20.78
C ARG A 250 -5.11 -14.43 -19.59
N SER A 251 -4.70 -13.54 -18.71
CA SER A 251 -4.15 -13.88 -17.39
C SER A 251 -4.71 -12.94 -16.34
N GLU A 252 -4.79 -13.43 -15.12
CA GLU A 252 -5.37 -12.73 -13.96
C GLU A 252 -4.51 -12.97 -12.71
N MET A 253 -4.36 -11.96 -11.87
CA MET A 253 -3.74 -12.07 -10.56
C MET A 253 -4.58 -11.37 -9.52
N ALA A 254 -4.88 -12.08 -8.44
CA ALA A 254 -5.59 -11.53 -7.29
C ALA A 254 -4.73 -11.60 -6.02
N LEU A 255 -4.78 -10.52 -5.24
CA LEU A 255 -3.96 -10.31 -4.04
C LEU A 255 -4.87 -9.91 -2.86
N PRO A 256 -4.74 -10.55 -1.69
CA PRO A 256 -5.55 -10.20 -0.54
C PRO A 256 -5.08 -8.89 0.09
N LEU A 257 -6.03 -8.06 0.53
CA LEU A 257 -5.79 -6.87 1.33
C LEU A 257 -5.90 -7.22 2.81
N LEU A 258 -4.77 -7.53 3.44
CA LEU A 258 -4.71 -7.95 4.84
C LEU A 258 -4.15 -6.84 5.73
N ALA A 259 -4.89 -6.47 6.77
CA ALA A 259 -4.40 -5.61 7.85
C ALA A 259 -4.66 -6.29 9.19
N ARG A 260 -3.63 -6.38 10.04
CA ARG A 260 -3.72 -7.00 11.38
C ARG A 260 -4.30 -8.43 11.36
N GLY A 261 -4.05 -9.18 10.29
CA GLY A 261 -4.58 -10.54 10.11
C GLY A 261 -6.06 -10.62 9.70
N GLN A 262 -6.71 -9.49 9.39
CA GLN A 262 -8.07 -9.44 8.88
C GLN A 262 -8.09 -9.12 7.38
N LEU A 263 -8.96 -9.82 6.66
CA LEU A 263 -9.25 -9.54 5.26
C LEU A 263 -10.13 -8.30 5.13
N LEU A 264 -9.60 -7.28 4.47
CA LEU A 264 -10.33 -6.05 4.15
C LEU A 264 -10.90 -6.04 2.74
N GLY A 265 -10.31 -6.82 1.84
CA GLY A 265 -10.66 -6.84 0.41
C GLY A 265 -9.68 -7.63 -0.44
N VAL A 266 -9.80 -7.49 -1.76
CA VAL A 266 -8.94 -8.10 -2.77
C VAL A 266 -8.62 -7.06 -3.85
N ILE A 267 -7.36 -7.01 -4.28
CA ILE A 267 -6.97 -6.35 -5.53
C ILE A 267 -6.95 -7.41 -6.62
N ASP A 268 -7.63 -7.14 -7.73
CA ASP A 268 -7.58 -7.94 -8.94
C ASP A 268 -6.91 -7.16 -10.08
N VAL A 269 -6.08 -7.85 -10.84
CA VAL A 269 -5.29 -7.30 -11.94
C VAL A 269 -5.37 -8.26 -13.12
N GLN A 270 -5.73 -7.75 -14.30
CA GLN A 270 -5.95 -8.57 -15.49
C GLN A 270 -5.08 -8.10 -16.65
N SER A 271 -4.73 -9.03 -17.53
CA SER A 271 -3.90 -8.79 -18.71
C SER A 271 -4.47 -9.47 -19.96
N ARG A 272 -4.19 -8.84 -21.12
CA ARG A 272 -4.51 -9.35 -22.45
C ARG A 272 -3.56 -10.43 -22.96
N ARG A 273 -2.49 -10.69 -22.21
CA ARG A 273 -1.46 -11.69 -22.56
C ARG A 273 -1.54 -12.83 -21.57
N THR A 274 -1.32 -14.06 -22.01
CA THR A 274 -1.00 -15.17 -21.11
C THR A 274 0.40 -14.97 -20.52
N TRP A 275 0.66 -15.54 -19.34
CA TRP A 275 1.96 -15.46 -18.65
C TRP A 275 2.46 -14.02 -18.47
N ALA A 276 1.55 -13.11 -18.11
CA ALA A 276 1.86 -11.68 -18.07
C ALA A 276 2.57 -11.24 -16.79
N PHE A 277 2.47 -12.01 -15.71
CA PHE A 277 2.96 -11.63 -14.38
C PHE A 277 4.29 -12.33 -14.10
N GLN A 278 5.35 -11.56 -13.90
CA GLN A 278 6.65 -12.09 -13.44
C GLN A 278 6.68 -12.11 -11.91
N GLU A 279 7.56 -12.92 -11.30
CA GLU A 279 7.71 -12.98 -9.84
C GLU A 279 7.98 -11.60 -9.21
N GLU A 280 8.70 -10.74 -9.93
CA GLU A 280 9.00 -9.36 -9.54
C GLU A 280 7.74 -8.49 -9.48
N ASP A 281 6.82 -8.66 -10.43
CA ASP A 281 5.52 -7.94 -10.46
C ASP A 281 4.65 -8.38 -9.28
N VAL A 282 4.62 -9.69 -9.00
CA VAL A 282 3.87 -10.26 -7.87
C VAL A 282 4.39 -9.69 -6.55
N ALA A 283 5.71 -9.71 -6.35
CA ALA A 283 6.32 -9.19 -5.13
C ALA A 283 6.02 -7.70 -4.93
N PHE A 284 6.11 -6.91 -6.00
CA PHE A 284 5.79 -5.49 -5.94
C PHE A 284 4.32 -5.25 -5.62
N LEU A 285 3.41 -5.94 -6.29
CA LEU A 285 1.97 -5.73 -6.13
C LEU A 285 1.49 -6.24 -4.76
N GLN A 286 2.11 -7.30 -4.22
CA GLN A 286 1.86 -7.72 -2.84
C GLN A 286 2.26 -6.64 -1.83
N ILE A 287 3.39 -5.96 -2.05
CA ILE A 287 3.81 -4.84 -1.20
C ILE A 287 2.80 -3.68 -1.31
N ALA A 288 2.34 -3.35 -2.53
CA ALA A 288 1.33 -2.31 -2.74
C ALA A 288 -0.01 -2.68 -2.07
N ALA A 289 -0.44 -3.95 -2.18
CA ALA A 289 -1.63 -4.48 -1.52
C ALA A 289 -1.53 -4.36 0.02
N ASN A 290 -0.39 -4.70 0.61
CA ASN A 290 -0.18 -4.58 2.06
C ASN A 290 -0.27 -3.11 2.52
N GLN A 291 0.34 -2.18 1.78
CA GLN A 291 0.26 -0.75 2.10
C GLN A 291 -1.16 -0.21 1.95
N LEU A 292 -1.86 -0.62 0.89
CA LEU A 292 -3.25 -0.24 0.68
C LEU A 292 -4.15 -0.77 1.80
N ALA A 293 -3.95 -2.01 2.25
CA ALA A 293 -4.69 -2.60 3.36
C ALA A 293 -4.52 -1.77 4.64
N VAL A 294 -3.29 -1.36 4.97
CA VAL A 294 -3.02 -0.45 6.11
C VAL A 294 -3.73 0.89 5.94
N GLY A 295 -3.69 1.48 4.74
CA GLY A 295 -4.40 2.72 4.42
C GLY A 295 -5.91 2.59 4.65
N ILE A 296 -6.52 1.51 4.14
CA ILE A 296 -7.95 1.21 4.31
C ILE A 296 -8.30 1.04 5.80
N ASP A 297 -7.50 0.29 6.56
CA ASP A 297 -7.69 0.09 8.01
C ASP A 297 -7.70 1.43 8.75
N ASN A 298 -6.70 2.28 8.47
CA ASN A 298 -6.57 3.59 9.09
C ASN A 298 -7.74 4.52 8.75
N THR A 299 -8.16 4.59 7.48
CA THR A 299 -9.30 5.42 7.07
C THR A 299 -10.60 4.95 7.73
N ARG A 300 -10.81 3.64 7.87
CA ARG A 300 -11.98 3.08 8.56
C ARG A 300 -11.97 3.43 10.05
N LEU A 301 -10.84 3.25 10.73
CA LEU A 301 -10.68 3.57 12.15
C LEU A 301 -10.89 5.07 12.41
N LEU A 302 -10.35 5.93 11.55
CA LEU A 302 -10.53 7.38 11.65
C LEU A 302 -12.00 7.77 11.50
N ALA A 303 -12.69 7.24 10.49
CA ALA A 303 -14.11 7.51 10.27
C ALA A 303 -14.99 7.05 11.46
N GLN A 304 -14.66 5.91 12.08
CA GLN A 304 -15.33 5.45 13.30
C GLN A 304 -15.09 6.40 14.46
N ALA A 305 -13.83 6.80 14.70
CA ALA A 305 -13.49 7.74 15.77
C ALA A 305 -14.20 9.10 15.60
N GLU A 306 -14.28 9.62 14.36
CA GLU A 306 -15.00 10.86 14.06
C GLU A 306 -16.52 10.73 14.25
N ALA A 307 -17.11 9.57 13.95
CA ALA A 307 -18.52 9.31 14.22
C ALA A 307 -18.82 9.29 15.73
N THR A 308 -18.04 8.52 16.50
CA THR A 308 -18.16 8.46 17.97
C THR A 308 -17.93 9.82 18.62
N LEU A 309 -16.98 10.61 18.11
CA LEU A 309 -16.74 11.96 18.61
C LEU A 309 -17.95 12.88 18.37
N ARG A 310 -18.54 12.85 17.16
CA ARG A 310 -19.73 13.64 16.84
C ARG A 310 -20.92 13.27 17.74
N GLU A 311 -21.15 11.97 17.94
CA GLU A 311 -22.17 11.46 18.85
C GLU A 311 -21.95 11.97 20.29
N THR A 312 -20.73 11.84 20.80
CA THR A 312 -20.36 12.30 22.14
C THR A 312 -20.53 13.81 22.31
N GLN A 313 -20.16 14.59 21.29
CA GLN A 313 -20.31 16.05 21.29
C GLN A 313 -21.78 16.48 21.31
N ALA A 314 -22.63 15.83 20.51
CA ALA A 314 -24.07 16.10 20.51
C ALA A 314 -24.68 15.85 21.89
N LEU A 315 -24.35 14.70 22.51
CA LEU A 315 -24.79 14.38 23.86
C LEU A 315 -24.27 15.35 24.92
N TYR A 316 -23.01 15.80 24.81
CA TYR A 316 -22.44 16.78 25.74
C TYR A 316 -23.09 18.16 25.63
N GLN A 317 -23.33 18.63 24.40
CA GLN A 317 -24.04 19.89 24.15
C GLN A 317 -25.46 19.85 24.72
N PHE A 318 -26.16 18.74 24.50
CA PHE A 318 -27.48 18.50 25.09
C PHE A 318 -27.43 18.57 26.63
N ASN A 319 -26.49 17.87 27.26
CA ASN A 319 -26.33 17.89 28.71
C ASN A 319 -26.04 19.31 29.24
N THR A 320 -25.14 20.05 28.59
CA THR A 320 -24.80 21.44 28.99
C THR A 320 -26.01 22.37 28.88
N LEU A 321 -26.84 22.22 27.84
CA LEU A 321 -28.08 22.98 27.68
C LEU A 321 -29.04 22.74 28.84
N LEU A 322 -29.16 21.49 29.31
CA LEU A 322 -30.02 21.12 30.42
C LEU A 322 -29.45 21.53 31.78
N ALA A 323 -28.15 21.36 32.01
CA ALA A 323 -27.49 21.68 33.27
C ALA A 323 -27.42 23.19 33.57
N SER A 324 -27.61 24.04 32.55
CA SER A 324 -27.58 25.51 32.72
C SER A 324 -28.83 26.11 33.37
N SER A 325 -29.84 25.30 33.69
CA SER A 325 -31.05 25.73 34.40
C SER A 325 -31.38 24.74 35.51
N LEU A 326 -31.70 25.25 36.70
CA LEU A 326 -32.29 24.47 37.80
C LEU A 326 -33.82 24.57 37.82
N ASP A 327 -34.42 25.34 36.91
CA ASP A 327 -35.87 25.41 36.75
C ASP A 327 -36.36 24.23 35.90
N VAL A 328 -37.12 23.33 36.53
CA VAL A 328 -37.79 22.17 35.92
C VAL A 328 -38.56 22.59 34.65
N GLY A 329 -39.26 23.72 34.67
CA GLY A 329 -40.02 24.19 33.52
C GLY A 329 -39.14 24.61 32.34
N GLU A 330 -37.97 25.19 32.61
CA GLU A 330 -37.01 25.56 31.55
C GLU A 330 -36.26 24.34 31.01
N ILE A 331 -35.91 23.38 31.87
CA ILE A 331 -35.30 22.11 31.46
C ILE A 331 -36.25 21.36 30.50
N THR A 332 -37.52 21.18 30.87
CA THR A 332 -38.47 20.46 30.02
C THR A 332 -38.76 21.18 28.71
N ARG A 333 -38.86 22.51 28.70
CA ARG A 333 -38.99 23.29 27.45
C ARG A 333 -37.79 23.10 26.54
N ARG A 334 -36.56 23.24 27.06
CA ARG A 334 -35.34 23.10 26.27
C ARG A 334 -35.17 21.68 25.74
N ALA A 335 -35.40 20.68 26.59
CA ALA A 335 -35.37 19.28 26.21
C ALA A 335 -36.39 18.98 25.11
N SER A 336 -37.66 19.37 25.29
CA SER A 336 -38.73 19.06 24.32
C SER A 336 -38.47 19.70 22.95
N ARG A 337 -37.95 20.93 22.93
CA ARG A 337 -37.57 21.59 21.68
C ARG A 337 -36.37 20.90 21.01
N ALA A 338 -35.31 20.60 21.77
CA ALA A 338 -34.12 19.96 21.22
C ALA A 338 -34.43 18.55 20.69
N ILE A 339 -35.16 17.74 21.46
CA ILE A 339 -35.57 16.39 21.03
C ILE A 339 -36.42 16.46 19.76
N ALA A 340 -37.39 17.38 19.68
CA ALA A 340 -38.19 17.54 18.47
C ALA A 340 -37.34 17.96 17.26
N GLN A 341 -36.40 18.89 17.44
CA GLN A 341 -35.55 19.40 16.35
C GLN A 341 -34.55 18.34 15.86
N ASP A 342 -33.85 17.68 16.76
CA ASP A 342 -32.79 16.71 16.43
C ASP A 342 -33.35 15.42 15.81
N LEU A 343 -34.60 15.08 16.14
CA LEU A 343 -35.31 13.92 15.59
C LEU A 343 -36.33 14.30 14.51
N GLU A 344 -36.34 15.56 14.07
CA GLU A 344 -37.29 16.08 13.07
C GLU A 344 -38.74 15.67 13.35
N ALA A 345 -39.18 15.70 14.61
CA ALA A 345 -40.53 15.33 15.01
C ALA A 345 -41.46 16.55 14.97
N CYS A 346 -42.63 16.42 14.33
CA CYS A 346 -43.60 17.51 14.25
C CYS A 346 -44.10 17.95 15.63
N ARG A 347 -44.11 17.03 16.61
CA ARG A 347 -44.52 17.33 17.99
C ARG A 347 -43.75 16.48 19.00
N CYS A 348 -43.36 17.09 20.12
CA CYS A 348 -42.80 16.43 21.29
C CYS A 348 -43.66 16.76 22.52
N ILE A 349 -44.17 15.74 23.21
CA ILE A 349 -44.97 15.90 24.43
C ILE A 349 -44.25 15.20 25.57
N MET A 350 -43.97 15.93 26.63
CA MET A 350 -43.33 15.42 27.83
C MET A 350 -44.37 15.24 28.93
N LEU A 351 -44.51 14.00 29.39
CA LEU A 351 -45.40 13.56 30.46
C LEU A 351 -44.57 13.32 31.72
N THR A 352 -45.03 13.78 32.86
CA THR A 352 -44.41 13.53 34.16
C THR A 352 -45.23 12.52 34.95
N TRP A 353 -44.54 11.67 35.71
CA TRP A 353 -45.14 10.67 36.56
C TRP A 353 -44.60 10.79 37.99
N GLN A 354 -45.51 10.96 38.95
CA GLN A 354 -45.22 10.79 40.36
C GLN A 354 -45.64 9.38 40.76
N ARG A 355 -44.71 8.58 41.30
CA ARG A 355 -44.91 7.14 41.57
C ARG A 355 -46.08 6.83 42.52
N GLU A 356 -46.44 7.81 43.36
CA GLU A 356 -47.57 7.73 44.30
C GLU A 356 -48.93 7.90 43.60
N GLN A 357 -48.95 8.38 42.35
CA GLN A 357 -50.15 8.64 41.58
C GLN A 357 -50.27 7.63 40.42
N PRO A 358 -51.44 7.00 40.22
CA PRO A 358 -51.69 6.10 39.09
C PRO A 358 -52.08 6.87 37.82
N ALA A 359 -51.33 7.94 37.52
CA ALA A 359 -51.58 8.80 36.38
C ALA A 359 -50.33 9.55 35.97
N VAL A 360 -50.23 9.91 34.69
CA VAL A 360 -49.27 10.91 34.19
C VAL A 360 -49.96 12.22 33.86
N THR A 361 -49.21 13.30 33.97
CA THR A 361 -49.67 14.65 33.63
C THR A 361 -48.80 15.22 32.51
N VAL A 362 -49.41 15.93 31.57
CA VAL A 362 -48.63 16.64 30.54
C VAL A 362 -47.89 17.81 31.19
N GLN A 363 -46.56 17.80 31.08
CA GLN A 363 -45.70 18.85 31.61
C GLN A 363 -45.50 19.96 30.59
N VAL A 364 -45.21 19.58 29.34
CA VAL A 364 -45.00 20.50 28.23
C VAL A 364 -45.20 19.79 26.91
N GLY A 365 -45.84 20.47 25.97
CA GLY A 365 -45.83 20.12 24.56
C GLY A 365 -45.03 21.14 23.77
N PHE A 366 -44.26 20.66 22.79
CA PHE A 366 -43.60 21.48 21.79
C PHE A 366 -44.06 21.03 20.42
N GLU A 367 -44.52 21.97 19.61
CA GLU A 367 -44.93 21.73 18.24
C GLU A 367 -43.99 22.46 17.29
N GLN A 368 -43.41 21.71 16.37
CA GLN A 368 -42.58 22.22 15.29
C GLN A 368 -43.54 22.59 14.17
N GLY A 369 -43.78 23.88 13.97
CA GLY A 369 -44.73 24.34 12.95
C GLY A 369 -44.39 23.78 11.56
N THR A 370 -45.34 23.10 10.93
CA THR A 370 -45.20 22.53 9.59
C THR A 370 -45.83 23.47 8.54
N GLY A 371 -45.02 23.96 7.59
CA GLY A 371 -45.45 24.87 6.51
C GLY A 371 -45.03 26.34 6.67
N ALA A 372 -45.24 27.15 5.63
CA ALA A 372 -44.70 28.52 5.52
C ALA A 372 -45.25 29.53 6.55
N GLU A 373 -46.38 29.23 7.19
CA GLU A 373 -47.05 30.12 8.16
C GLU A 373 -47.17 29.53 9.58
N ALA A 374 -46.80 28.26 9.79
CA ALA A 374 -46.91 27.60 11.09
C ALA A 374 -45.73 28.01 11.99
N LYS A 375 -46.05 28.60 13.15
CA LYS A 375 -45.02 29.00 14.14
C LYS A 375 -44.77 27.85 15.11
N ALA A 376 -43.50 27.50 15.28
CA ALA A 376 -43.09 26.62 16.36
C ALA A 376 -43.43 27.26 17.71
N GLY A 377 -43.95 26.45 18.64
CA GLY A 377 -44.48 26.97 19.89
C GLY A 377 -44.57 25.91 20.99
N PHE A 378 -44.57 26.39 22.22
CA PHE A 378 -44.90 25.56 23.39
C PHE A 378 -46.40 25.65 23.66
N PHE A 379 -46.97 24.52 24.06
CA PHE A 379 -48.31 24.46 24.62
C PHE A 379 -48.29 23.73 25.95
N TRP A 380 -49.23 24.07 26.80
CA TRP A 380 -49.45 23.43 28.09
C TRP A 380 -50.80 22.76 28.03
N ASP A 381 -50.80 21.45 28.20
CA ASP A 381 -52.02 20.67 28.36
C ASP A 381 -52.14 20.32 29.85
N THR A 382 -53.30 20.54 30.43
CA THR A 382 -53.58 20.13 31.82
C THR A 382 -54.16 18.71 31.87
N ALA A 383 -54.12 17.98 30.75
CA ALA A 383 -54.54 16.59 30.67
C ALA A 383 -53.79 15.71 31.67
N VAL A 384 -54.59 14.91 32.39
CA VAL A 384 -54.15 13.87 33.29
C VAL A 384 -54.62 12.54 32.71
N TYR A 385 -53.67 11.67 32.35
CA TYR A 385 -53.94 10.35 31.81
C TYR A 385 -53.84 9.31 32.93
N ARG A 386 -54.98 8.80 33.39
CA ARG A 386 -55.07 7.78 34.45
C ARG A 386 -54.79 6.40 33.89
N PHE A 387 -54.02 5.58 34.59
CA PHE A 387 -53.61 4.25 34.12
C PHE A 387 -54.77 3.27 33.92
N GLN A 388 -55.86 3.46 34.68
CA GLN A 388 -57.09 2.68 34.46
C GLN A 388 -57.66 2.86 33.04
N ASP A 389 -57.53 4.06 32.48
CA ASP A 389 -58.02 4.39 31.14
C ASP A 389 -56.94 4.16 30.06
N TYR A 390 -55.66 4.21 30.47
CA TYR A 390 -54.48 4.14 29.61
C TYR A 390 -53.40 3.19 30.18
N PRO A 391 -53.62 1.86 30.12
CA PRO A 391 -52.74 0.86 30.71
C PRO A 391 -51.38 0.68 29.99
N GLU A 392 -51.25 1.02 28.71
CA GLU A 392 -49.94 0.97 28.04
C GLU A 392 -48.98 2.02 28.55
N ILE A 393 -49.48 3.18 28.98
CA ILE A 393 -48.63 4.18 29.62
C ILE A 393 -48.00 3.60 30.89
N GLU A 394 -48.78 2.89 31.70
CA GLU A 394 -48.28 2.20 32.89
C GLU A 394 -47.27 1.10 32.52
N ARG A 395 -47.56 0.29 31.50
CA ARG A 395 -46.66 -0.77 31.04
C ARG A 395 -45.30 -0.20 30.61
N LEU A 396 -45.28 0.84 29.78
CA LEU A 396 -44.04 1.46 29.31
C LEU A 396 -43.23 2.09 30.45
N LEU A 397 -43.91 2.74 31.40
CA LEU A 397 -43.23 3.34 32.56
C LEU A 397 -42.64 2.28 33.49
N THR A 398 -43.33 1.16 33.69
CA THR A 398 -42.90 0.08 34.59
C THR A 398 -41.86 -0.85 33.96
N SER A 399 -42.00 -1.19 32.68
CA SER A 399 -41.02 -2.00 31.93
C SER A 399 -39.79 -1.18 31.54
N GLY A 400 -39.98 0.12 31.32
CA GLY A 400 -38.97 1.01 30.77
C GLY A 400 -38.65 0.73 29.30
N GLU A 401 -39.52 0.02 28.59
CA GLU A 401 -39.42 -0.24 27.16
C GLU A 401 -39.82 0.99 26.34
N THR A 402 -39.22 1.13 25.17
CA THR A 402 -39.63 2.12 24.17
C THR A 402 -40.55 1.47 23.16
N ALA A 403 -41.62 2.16 22.78
CA ALA A 403 -42.60 1.65 21.82
C ALA A 403 -42.77 2.60 20.63
N VAL A 404 -43.00 2.01 19.46
CA VAL A 404 -43.33 2.73 18.23
C VAL A 404 -44.74 2.31 17.80
N TYR A 405 -45.60 3.30 17.59
CA TYR A 405 -46.99 3.12 17.22
C TYR A 405 -47.25 3.70 15.84
N GLN A 406 -47.88 2.91 14.98
CA GLN A 406 -48.45 3.37 13.71
C GLN A 406 -49.94 3.68 13.94
N LEU A 407 -50.28 4.96 13.89
CA LEU A 407 -51.59 5.48 14.32
C LEU A 407 -52.68 5.28 13.27
N ASP A 408 -52.29 4.97 12.04
CA ASP A 408 -53.16 4.58 10.91
C ASP A 408 -53.51 3.07 10.91
N SER A 409 -52.88 2.26 11.75
CA SER A 409 -53.06 0.81 11.79
C SER A 409 -54.31 0.38 12.59
N GLN A 410 -54.92 -0.75 12.21
CA GLN A 410 -56.11 -1.33 12.87
C GLN A 410 -55.86 -1.86 14.31
N ASN A 411 -54.64 -1.74 14.84
CA ASN A 411 -54.29 -2.24 16.18
C ASN A 411 -54.79 -1.29 17.27
N SER A 412 -56.00 -1.55 17.78
CA SER A 412 -56.65 -0.76 18.82
C SER A 412 -56.03 -0.97 20.20
N ILE A 413 -54.97 -0.22 20.53
CA ILE A 413 -54.61 0.03 21.95
C ILE A 413 -55.57 1.09 22.53
N PRO A 414 -55.92 1.04 23.83
CA PRO A 414 -56.79 2.04 24.47
C PRO A 414 -56.32 3.49 24.25
N GLU A 415 -55.01 3.69 24.22
CA GLU A 415 -54.32 4.98 24.02
C GLU A 415 -54.45 5.49 22.59
N GLN A 416 -54.84 4.67 21.62
CA GLN A 416 -54.91 5.10 20.23
C GLN A 416 -55.92 6.23 20.06
N ARG A 417 -56.98 6.27 20.88
CA ARG A 417 -57.95 7.37 20.88
C ARG A 417 -57.31 8.73 21.21
N ILE A 418 -56.41 8.78 22.20
CA ILE A 418 -55.73 10.03 22.56
C ILE A 418 -54.61 10.34 21.58
N LEU A 419 -53.86 9.33 21.12
CA LEU A 419 -52.80 9.52 20.13
C LEU A 419 -53.35 10.04 18.79
N ASN A 420 -54.53 9.58 18.38
CA ASN A 420 -55.20 10.05 17.17
C ASN A 420 -55.70 11.50 17.26
N THR A 421 -55.87 12.04 18.47
CA THR A 421 -56.25 13.46 18.66
C THR A 421 -55.14 14.40 18.17
N TYR A 422 -53.91 13.91 18.09
CA TYR A 422 -52.77 14.68 17.60
C TYR A 422 -52.60 14.66 16.08
N HIS A 423 -53.46 13.95 15.35
CA HIS A 423 -53.48 13.85 13.88
C HIS A 423 -52.14 13.46 13.22
N ALA A 424 -51.30 12.71 13.95
CA ALA A 424 -50.02 12.21 13.48
C ALA A 424 -50.14 10.80 12.86
N ALA A 425 -49.16 10.40 12.05
CA ALA A 425 -49.09 9.06 11.46
C ALA A 425 -48.33 8.08 12.36
N THR A 426 -47.22 8.50 12.95
CA THR A 426 -46.39 7.65 13.81
C THR A 426 -46.15 8.34 15.15
N CYS A 427 -46.16 7.56 16.23
CA CYS A 427 -45.77 8.01 17.57
C CYS A 427 -44.67 7.11 18.14
N LEU A 428 -43.58 7.71 18.60
CA LEU A 428 -42.52 7.07 19.38
C LEU A 428 -42.67 7.45 20.85
N ALA A 429 -42.85 6.46 21.72
CA ALA A 429 -43.00 6.62 23.15
C ALA A 429 -41.75 6.15 23.90
N VAL A 430 -41.05 7.10 24.53
CA VAL A 430 -39.75 6.88 25.19
C VAL A 430 -39.85 7.21 26.68
N PRO A 431 -39.65 6.25 27.59
CA PRO A 431 -39.62 6.52 29.03
C PRO A 431 -38.46 7.46 29.42
N LEU A 432 -38.75 8.43 30.30
CA LEU A 432 -37.74 9.26 30.97
C LEU A 432 -37.15 8.45 32.13
N ARG A 433 -35.95 7.90 31.97
CA ARG A 433 -35.36 6.98 32.97
C ARG A 433 -34.11 7.50 33.63
N ARG A 434 -34.03 7.27 34.95
CA ARG A 434 -32.80 7.33 35.74
C ARG A 434 -32.52 5.94 36.32
N GLY A 435 -31.62 5.19 35.67
CA GLY A 435 -31.37 3.79 36.01
C GLY A 435 -32.60 2.91 35.73
N THR A 436 -33.14 2.28 36.78
CA THR A 436 -34.33 1.41 36.67
C THR A 436 -35.65 2.15 36.92
N ASN A 437 -35.62 3.42 37.33
CA ASN A 437 -36.82 4.17 37.64
C ASN A 437 -37.20 5.12 36.49
N SER A 438 -38.45 5.01 36.02
CA SER A 438 -39.05 5.96 35.09
C SER A 438 -39.72 7.10 35.86
N THR A 439 -39.48 8.35 35.47
CA THR A 439 -40.07 9.56 36.06
C THR A 439 -41.09 10.22 35.13
N GLY A 440 -41.29 9.66 33.94
CA GLY A 440 -42.18 10.21 32.94
C GLY A 440 -42.02 9.53 31.59
N LEU A 441 -42.65 10.10 30.56
CA LEU A 441 -42.69 9.57 29.21
C LEU A 441 -42.56 10.73 28.21
N VAL A 442 -41.85 10.52 27.12
CA VAL A 442 -41.81 11.44 25.98
C VAL A 442 -42.54 10.79 24.83
N TRP A 443 -43.50 11.51 24.25
CA TRP A 443 -44.12 11.16 22.97
C TRP A 443 -43.59 12.05 21.87
N LEU A 444 -43.09 11.42 20.81
CA LEU A 444 -42.63 12.07 19.60
C LEU A 444 -43.53 11.67 18.45
N PHE A 445 -44.06 12.67 17.76
CA PHE A 445 -45.01 12.46 16.68
C PHE A 445 -44.37 12.85 15.35
N ARG A 446 -44.72 12.08 14.32
CA ARG A 446 -44.42 12.39 12.91
C ARG A 446 -45.70 12.33 12.09
N ASP A 447 -45.83 13.27 11.16
CA ASP A 447 -46.97 13.32 10.24
C ASP A 447 -46.79 12.29 9.11
N SER A 448 -47.85 12.04 8.33
CA SER A 448 -47.82 11.07 7.22
C SER A 448 -46.85 11.43 6.09
N ALA A 449 -46.40 12.68 6.04
CA ALA A 449 -45.37 13.13 5.10
C ALA A 449 -43.94 12.70 5.50
N GLN A 450 -43.74 12.24 6.75
CA GLN A 450 -42.43 11.90 7.29
C GLN A 450 -42.26 10.38 7.41
N PRO A 451 -41.03 9.85 7.23
CA PRO A 451 -40.77 8.43 7.41
C PRO A 451 -40.89 8.01 8.89
N PRO A 452 -41.25 6.73 9.18
CA PRO A 452 -41.24 6.20 10.54
C PRO A 452 -39.87 6.28 11.20
N PHE A 453 -39.82 6.27 12.54
CA PHE A 453 -38.56 6.32 13.27
C PHE A 453 -37.67 5.09 13.03
N HIS A 454 -36.41 5.32 12.71
CA HIS A 454 -35.40 4.28 12.46
C HIS A 454 -34.63 3.92 13.74
N ALA A 455 -33.91 2.79 13.73
CA ALA A 455 -33.24 2.27 14.93
C ALA A 455 -32.23 3.27 15.57
N GLU A 456 -31.48 4.00 14.75
CA GLU A 456 -30.52 5.01 15.22
C GLU A 456 -31.24 6.20 15.89
N GLU A 457 -32.36 6.64 15.32
CA GLU A 457 -33.20 7.73 15.87
C GLU A 457 -33.83 7.33 17.20
N ILE A 458 -34.27 6.07 17.32
CA ILE A 458 -34.82 5.52 18.57
C ILE A 458 -33.76 5.51 19.67
N GLN A 459 -32.53 5.09 19.35
CA GLN A 459 -31.41 5.10 20.30
C GLN A 459 -31.05 6.52 20.74
N LEU A 460 -31.01 7.47 19.81
CA LEU A 460 -30.78 8.88 20.13
C LEU A 460 -31.90 9.44 21.02
N ALA A 461 -33.16 9.16 20.70
CA ALA A 461 -34.31 9.58 21.51
C ALA A 461 -34.24 9.02 22.95
N GLN A 462 -33.87 7.75 23.11
CA GLN A 462 -33.64 7.13 24.42
C GLN A 462 -32.51 7.83 25.19
N ALA A 463 -31.39 8.13 24.53
CA ALA A 463 -30.26 8.82 25.15
C ALA A 463 -30.66 10.21 25.63
N MET A 464 -31.35 11.00 24.79
CA MET A 464 -31.82 12.34 25.14
C MET A 464 -32.87 12.31 26.26
N ALA A 465 -33.81 11.35 26.22
CA ALA A 465 -34.81 11.15 27.27
C ALA A 465 -34.17 10.80 28.63
N ASN A 466 -33.19 9.90 28.64
CA ASN A 466 -32.46 9.53 29.85
C ASN A 466 -31.69 10.72 30.45
N GLN A 467 -31.01 11.51 29.61
CA GLN A 467 -30.31 12.72 30.07
C GLN A 467 -31.29 13.77 30.62
N THR A 468 -32.46 13.90 29.99
CA THR A 468 -33.53 14.76 30.48
C THR A 468 -34.01 14.32 31.86
N ALA A 469 -34.23 13.01 32.06
CA ALA A 469 -34.64 12.46 33.35
C ALA A 469 -33.61 12.73 34.45
N VAL A 470 -32.31 12.64 34.14
CA VAL A 470 -31.22 12.98 35.07
C VAL A 470 -31.25 14.46 35.44
N ALA A 471 -31.38 15.35 34.45
CA ALA A 471 -31.44 16.80 34.69
C ALA A 471 -32.65 17.19 35.54
N LEU A 472 -33.83 16.63 35.24
CA LEU A 472 -35.05 16.87 36.01
C LEU A 472 -34.92 16.40 37.46
N ALA A 473 -34.34 15.22 37.68
CA ALA A 473 -34.14 14.71 39.03
C ALA A 473 -33.17 15.58 39.84
N ASN A 474 -32.11 16.12 39.22
CA ASN A 474 -31.17 17.02 39.88
C ASN A 474 -31.83 18.37 40.24
N ALA A 475 -32.65 18.91 39.36
CA ALA A 475 -33.40 20.14 39.62
C ALA A 475 -34.40 19.98 40.78
N GLN A 476 -35.14 18.86 40.81
CA GLN A 476 -36.09 18.54 41.89
C GLN A 476 -35.39 18.37 43.25
N LEU A 477 -34.23 17.68 43.28
CA LEU A 477 -33.43 17.55 44.51
C LEU A 477 -32.95 18.90 45.07
N THR A 478 -32.77 19.90 44.21
CA THR A 478 -32.30 21.22 44.62
C THR A 478 -33.45 22.13 45.06
N SER A 479 -34.68 21.89 44.58
CA SER A 479 -35.87 22.62 45.04
C SER A 479 -36.42 22.12 46.38
N ASP A 480 -36.13 20.87 46.72
CA ASP A 480 -36.61 20.22 47.96
C ASP A 480 -35.63 20.38 49.15
N ALA A 481 -34.43 20.92 48.91
CA ALA A 481 -33.39 21.20 49.89
C ALA A 481 -33.41 22.66 50.36
#